data_AF-A0A3N5YP31-F1
#
_entry.id   AF-A0A3N5YP31-F1
#
_cell.length_a   1.000
_cell.length_b   1.000
_cell.length_c   1.000
_cell.angle_alpha   90.00
_cell.angle_beta   90.00
_cell.angle_gamma   90.00
#
_symmetry.space_group_name_H-M   'P 1'
#
loop_
_entity.id
_entity.type
_entity.pdbx_description
1 polymer ?
#
loop_
_entity_poly.entity_id
_entity_poly.type
_entity_poly.pdbx_seq_one_letter_code
_entity_poly.pdbx_strand_id
1 'polypeptide(L)'
;IQVFHATARLFRRLRVPNHLKPAIGGLLTGILGFFLPHTLSFGYGYAQQAIHLEAGVIFLLSLALWKIFTTSFSIGSGGSGGLFGPSIVIGAALGGVVGQLFQQAFPGLLESPGAFVVVGMAGFFAAVSNTPISTIIFVSEMTNSHHLLLPSLLVCSIAYLATRRWSLFPSQVRRRIDSPAHAGEFFFDVLQRITVADLMERVRRVAMIPEEMRFVDFKRHFAQTEQHYFPVKDARGKLARIFSINDVRSVLFEPGIENLVVMRDIGTAEIIFTTPSEDLNSVLKKFTVKNIDSLPVVADEDHTELIGMLSRREVIAYYNERVQAMKATA
;
A
#
# COMPACT_ATOMS: atom_id res chain seq x y z
N ILE A 1 -21.78 0.39 11.99
CA ILE A 1 -20.36 0.85 11.98
C ILE A 1 -20.00 1.64 13.24
N GLN A 2 -20.61 2.80 13.49
CA GLN A 2 -20.23 3.67 14.62
C GLN A 2 -20.35 3.00 15.99
N VAL A 3 -21.45 2.28 16.25
CA VAL A 3 -21.66 1.53 17.51
C VAL A 3 -20.55 0.51 17.74
N PHE A 4 -20.18 -0.25 16.71
CA PHE A 4 -19.08 -1.22 16.78
C PHE A 4 -17.74 -0.54 17.12
N HIS A 5 -17.36 0.52 16.40
CA HIS A 5 -16.12 1.26 16.68
C HIS A 5 -16.15 1.98 18.03
N ALA A 6 -17.30 2.48 18.48
CA ALA A 6 -17.43 3.07 19.80
C ALA A 6 -17.21 2.04 20.91
N THR A 7 -17.84 0.87 20.76
CA THR A 7 -17.70 -0.26 21.70
C THR A 7 -16.25 -0.76 21.75
N ALA A 8 -15.62 -0.97 20.58
CA ALA A 8 -14.22 -1.38 20.50
C ALA A 8 -13.27 -0.34 21.14
N ARG A 9 -13.52 0.96 20.93
CA ARG A 9 -12.77 2.03 21.59
C ARG A 9 -12.97 2.03 23.11
N LEU A 10 -14.19 1.78 23.58
CA LEU A 10 -14.48 1.70 25.02
C LEU A 10 -13.71 0.54 25.66
N PHE A 11 -13.78 -0.66 25.10
CA PHE A 11 -13.00 -1.83 25.60
C PHE A 11 -11.49 -1.62 25.54
N ARG A 12 -10.98 -0.93 24.51
CA ARG A 12 -9.57 -0.53 24.45
C ARG A 12 -9.16 0.44 25.56
N ARG A 13 -10.06 1.32 26.00
CA ARG A 13 -9.81 2.30 27.08
C ARG A 13 -9.96 1.70 28.49
N LEU A 14 -10.65 0.58 28.64
CA LEU A 14 -10.78 -0.11 29.93
C LEU A 14 -9.40 -0.56 30.44
N ARG A 15 -9.06 -0.14 31.66
CA ARG A 15 -7.84 -0.51 32.38
C ARG A 15 -7.97 -1.88 33.06
N VAL A 16 -8.31 -2.90 32.27
CA VAL A 16 -8.39 -4.31 32.71
C VAL A 16 -7.47 -5.18 31.85
N PRO A 17 -6.98 -6.32 32.37
CA PRO A 17 -6.23 -7.30 31.60
C PRO A 17 -6.92 -7.70 30.29
N ASN A 18 -6.15 -7.90 29.22
CA ASN A 18 -6.71 -8.12 27.89
C ASN A 18 -7.59 -9.37 27.79
N HIS A 19 -7.31 -10.43 28.56
CA HIS A 19 -8.13 -11.65 28.59
C HIS A 19 -9.48 -11.46 29.30
N LEU A 20 -9.62 -10.47 30.19
CA LEU A 20 -10.90 -10.16 30.84
C LEU A 20 -11.85 -9.35 29.95
N LYS A 21 -11.33 -8.66 28.93
CA LYS A 21 -12.18 -7.86 28.03
C LYS A 21 -13.18 -8.74 27.27
N PRO A 22 -12.79 -9.85 26.61
CA PRO A 22 -13.73 -10.79 26.02
C PRO A 22 -14.70 -11.41 27.03
N ALA A 23 -14.28 -11.64 28.28
CA ALA A 23 -15.17 -12.17 29.31
C ALA A 23 -16.30 -11.18 29.67
N ILE A 24 -15.96 -9.89 29.81
CA ILE A 24 -16.95 -8.81 30.01
C ILE A 24 -17.87 -8.70 28.79
N GLY A 25 -17.31 -8.71 27.58
CA GLY A 25 -18.10 -8.68 26.35
C GLY A 25 -19.06 -9.85 26.23
N GLY A 26 -18.60 -11.06 26.55
CA GLY A 26 -19.41 -12.27 26.60
C GLY A 26 -20.52 -12.19 27.64
N LEU A 27 -20.24 -11.64 28.83
CA LEU A 27 -21.26 -11.41 29.86
C LEU A 27 -22.33 -10.42 29.38
N LEU A 28 -21.96 -9.29 28.79
CA LEU A 28 -22.91 -8.32 28.25
C LEU A 28 -23.75 -8.92 27.12
N THR A 29 -23.14 -9.68 26.22
CA THR A 29 -23.85 -10.42 25.17
C THR A 29 -24.79 -11.47 25.76
N GLY A 30 -24.39 -12.18 26.82
CA GLY A 30 -25.21 -13.16 27.52
C GLY A 30 -26.41 -12.53 28.23
N ILE A 31 -26.23 -11.40 28.91
CA ILE A 31 -27.32 -10.64 29.54
C ILE A 31 -28.33 -10.20 28.48
N LEU A 32 -27.85 -9.63 27.38
CA LEU A 32 -28.74 -9.19 26.30
C LEU A 32 -29.46 -10.39 25.64
N GLY A 33 -28.73 -11.49 25.42
CA GLY A 33 -29.25 -12.72 24.86
C GLY A 33 -30.24 -13.47 25.75
N PHE A 34 -30.15 -13.30 27.08
CA PHE A 34 -31.12 -13.86 28.02
C PHE A 34 -32.53 -13.29 27.77
N PHE A 35 -32.63 -11.97 27.55
CA PHE A 35 -33.90 -11.32 27.22
C PHE A 35 -34.26 -11.42 25.74
N LEU A 36 -33.26 -11.50 24.86
CA LEU A 36 -33.42 -11.47 23.41
C LEU A 36 -32.67 -12.64 22.75
N PRO A 37 -33.13 -13.89 22.91
CA PRO A 37 -32.40 -15.08 22.48
C PRO A 37 -32.15 -15.11 20.97
N HIS A 38 -33.03 -14.50 20.19
CA HIS A 38 -32.90 -14.41 18.73
C HIS A 38 -31.68 -13.59 18.25
N THR A 39 -31.09 -12.78 19.14
CA THR A 39 -29.90 -11.98 18.83
C THR A 39 -28.60 -12.78 18.97
N LEU A 40 -28.66 -13.95 19.59
CA LEU A 40 -27.53 -14.87 19.73
C LEU A 40 -27.27 -15.67 18.45
N SER A 41 -26.20 -16.48 18.45
CA SER A 41 -25.78 -17.34 17.32
C SER A 41 -25.45 -16.58 16.03
N PHE A 42 -25.27 -17.29 14.91
CA PHE A 42 -25.01 -16.70 13.60
C PHE A 42 -26.24 -15.96 13.04
N GLY A 43 -27.44 -16.48 13.28
CA GLY A 43 -28.71 -15.84 12.88
C GLY A 43 -29.20 -16.14 11.47
N TYR A 44 -28.52 -17.02 10.71
CA TYR A 44 -28.94 -17.38 9.34
C TYR A 44 -30.33 -18.01 9.28
N GLY A 45 -30.76 -18.76 10.30
CA GLY A 45 -32.12 -19.29 10.38
C GLY A 45 -33.18 -18.18 10.39
N TYR A 46 -32.90 -17.05 11.06
CA TYR A 46 -33.81 -15.90 11.05
C TYR A 46 -33.79 -15.15 9.71
N ALA A 47 -32.66 -15.12 9.02
CA ALA A 47 -32.60 -14.62 7.65
C ALA A 47 -33.46 -15.49 6.71
N GLN A 48 -33.43 -16.82 6.88
CA GLN A 48 -34.28 -17.74 6.11
C GLN A 48 -35.76 -17.54 6.41
N GLN A 49 -36.14 -17.39 7.69
CA GLN A 49 -37.51 -17.06 8.09
C GLN A 49 -37.96 -15.71 7.50
N ALA A 50 -37.07 -14.73 7.41
CA ALA A 50 -37.38 -13.46 6.76
C ALA A 50 -37.64 -13.63 5.25
N ILE A 51 -36.85 -14.45 4.55
CA ILE A 51 -37.04 -14.77 3.12
C ILE A 51 -38.42 -15.40 2.89
N HIS A 52 -38.81 -16.35 3.74
CA HIS A 52 -40.11 -17.03 3.67
C HIS A 52 -41.28 -16.25 4.27
N LEU A 53 -41.03 -15.02 4.73
CA LEU A 53 -42.02 -14.15 5.38
C LEU A 53 -42.65 -14.76 6.64
N GLU A 54 -41.94 -15.67 7.30
CA GLU A 54 -42.36 -16.34 8.55
C GLU A 54 -42.07 -15.50 9.79
N ALA A 55 -41.24 -14.45 9.65
CA ALA A 55 -40.83 -13.55 10.73
C ALA A 55 -41.54 -12.19 10.62
N GLY A 56 -42.25 -11.76 11.67
CA GLY A 56 -42.97 -10.49 11.67
C GLY A 56 -42.08 -9.24 11.73
N VAL A 57 -42.59 -8.11 11.23
CA VAL A 57 -41.89 -6.80 11.17
C VAL A 57 -41.23 -6.39 12.50
N ILE A 58 -41.96 -6.48 13.62
CA ILE A 58 -41.44 -6.08 14.96
C ILE A 58 -40.26 -6.96 15.36
N PHE A 59 -40.36 -8.27 15.12
CA PHE A 59 -39.30 -9.21 15.40
C PHE A 59 -38.04 -8.89 14.56
N LEU A 60 -38.21 -8.64 13.26
CA LEU A 60 -37.10 -8.30 12.38
C LEU A 60 -36.42 -6.97 12.77
N LEU A 61 -37.19 -5.94 13.13
CA LEU A 61 -36.63 -4.68 13.66
C LEU A 61 -35.84 -4.92 14.94
N SER A 62 -36.38 -5.71 15.86
CA SER A 62 -35.69 -6.07 17.11
C SER A 62 -34.40 -6.84 16.83
N LEU A 63 -34.42 -7.81 15.91
CA LEU A 63 -33.26 -8.57 15.49
C LEU A 63 -32.20 -7.64 14.90
N ALA A 64 -32.55 -6.79 13.94
CA ALA A 64 -31.62 -5.86 13.30
C ALA A 64 -30.94 -4.93 14.31
N LEU A 65 -31.70 -4.34 15.22
CA LEU A 65 -31.19 -3.39 16.21
C LEU A 65 -30.27 -4.09 17.22
N TRP A 66 -30.75 -5.17 17.84
CA TRP A 66 -30.05 -5.79 18.96
C TRP A 66 -28.89 -6.68 18.51
N LYS A 67 -28.89 -7.17 17.25
CA LYS A 67 -27.74 -7.86 16.67
C LYS A 67 -26.51 -6.96 16.55
N ILE A 68 -26.71 -5.66 16.34
CA ILE A 68 -25.60 -4.68 16.33
C ILE A 68 -24.91 -4.65 17.69
N PHE A 69 -25.67 -4.65 18.79
CA PHE A 69 -25.13 -4.60 20.14
C PHE A 69 -24.45 -5.90 20.56
N THR A 70 -25.10 -7.06 20.38
CA THR A 70 -24.49 -8.36 20.69
C THR A 70 -23.18 -8.59 19.93
N THR A 71 -23.14 -8.23 18.64
CA THR A 71 -21.92 -8.31 17.81
C THR A 71 -20.85 -7.33 18.29
N SER A 72 -21.25 -6.12 18.70
CA SER A 72 -20.32 -5.10 19.20
C SER A 72 -19.72 -5.49 20.54
N PHE A 73 -20.49 -6.09 21.45
CA PHE A 73 -19.99 -6.58 22.73
C PHE A 73 -19.09 -7.81 22.56
N SER A 74 -19.46 -8.77 21.71
CA SER A 74 -18.65 -9.97 21.50
C SER A 74 -17.33 -9.67 20.79
N ILE A 75 -17.37 -9.15 19.56
CA ILE A 75 -16.17 -8.93 18.75
C ILE A 75 -15.44 -7.65 19.18
N GLY A 76 -16.17 -6.59 19.51
CA GLY A 76 -15.57 -5.32 19.92
C GLY A 76 -14.81 -5.39 21.24
N SER A 77 -15.10 -6.38 22.10
CA SER A 77 -14.32 -6.63 23.31
C SER A 77 -13.03 -7.43 23.10
N GLY A 78 -12.79 -7.91 21.87
CA GLY A 78 -11.64 -8.75 21.51
C GLY A 78 -11.98 -10.23 21.36
N GLY A 79 -13.25 -10.61 21.35
CA GLY A 79 -13.67 -11.97 21.00
C GLY A 79 -13.34 -12.32 19.55
N SER A 80 -12.93 -13.56 19.30
CA SER A 80 -12.69 -14.07 17.94
C SER A 80 -14.02 -14.26 17.22
N GLY A 81 -14.19 -13.57 16.08
CA GLY A 81 -15.40 -13.69 15.27
C GLY A 81 -15.37 -12.78 14.05
N GLY A 82 -16.16 -13.13 13.03
CA GLY A 82 -16.33 -12.34 11.82
C GLY A 82 -17.52 -11.40 11.89
N LEU A 83 -17.39 -10.21 11.29
CA LEU A 83 -18.50 -9.24 11.15
C LEU A 83 -19.43 -9.56 9.97
N PHE A 84 -19.06 -10.54 9.15
CA PHE A 84 -19.79 -10.96 7.97
C PHE A 84 -21.21 -11.45 8.30
N GLY A 85 -21.33 -12.54 9.06
CA GLY A 85 -22.62 -13.17 9.37
C GLY A 85 -23.64 -12.22 10.00
N PRO A 86 -23.28 -11.47 11.07
CA PRO A 86 -24.17 -10.48 11.65
C PRO A 86 -24.64 -9.41 10.65
N SER A 87 -23.76 -8.96 9.75
CA SER A 87 -24.12 -7.95 8.75
C SER A 87 -25.15 -8.48 7.74
N ILE A 88 -24.98 -9.73 7.30
CA ILE A 88 -25.95 -10.40 6.43
C ILE A 88 -27.32 -10.52 7.12
N VAL A 89 -27.34 -10.94 8.39
CA VAL A 89 -28.60 -11.10 9.13
C VAL A 89 -29.29 -9.77 9.41
N ILE A 90 -28.54 -8.72 9.74
CA ILE A 90 -29.09 -7.37 9.90
C ILE A 90 -29.67 -6.87 8.58
N GLY A 91 -28.93 -7.07 7.46
CA GLY A 91 -29.41 -6.73 6.13
C GLY A 91 -30.67 -7.50 5.73
N ALA A 92 -30.73 -8.81 6.03
CA ALA A 92 -31.91 -9.64 5.82
C ALA A 92 -33.10 -9.12 6.60
N ALA A 93 -32.92 -8.83 7.88
CA ALA A 93 -33.99 -8.36 8.74
C ALA A 93 -34.54 -7.00 8.28
N LEU A 94 -33.67 -6.05 7.94
CA LEU A 94 -34.08 -4.75 7.41
C LEU A 94 -34.74 -4.88 6.03
N GLY A 95 -34.21 -5.74 5.15
CA GLY A 95 -34.81 -6.05 3.86
C GLY A 95 -36.21 -6.65 4.00
N GLY A 96 -36.39 -7.58 4.95
CA GLY A 96 -37.69 -8.19 5.25
C GLY A 96 -38.70 -7.19 5.81
N VAL A 97 -38.25 -6.25 6.66
CA VAL A 97 -39.09 -5.13 7.12
C VAL A 97 -39.56 -4.30 5.94
N VAL A 98 -38.65 -3.89 5.05
CA VAL A 98 -39.01 -3.11 3.86
C VAL A 98 -39.98 -3.90 2.98
N GLY A 99 -39.68 -5.16 2.67
CA GLY A 99 -40.52 -6.01 1.82
C GLY A 99 -41.94 -6.19 2.40
N GLN A 100 -42.06 -6.48 3.69
CA GLN A 100 -43.35 -6.66 4.35
C GLN A 100 -44.16 -5.36 4.45
N LEU A 101 -43.52 -4.22 4.77
CA LEU A 101 -44.20 -2.93 4.79
C LEU A 101 -44.68 -2.53 3.40
N PHE A 102 -43.88 -2.79 2.37
CA PHE A 102 -44.28 -2.55 0.98
C PHE A 102 -45.44 -3.45 0.56
N GLN A 103 -45.44 -4.73 0.96
CA GLN A 103 -46.56 -5.65 0.70
C GLN A 103 -47.85 -5.20 1.39
N GLN A 104 -47.75 -4.65 2.61
CA GLN A 104 -48.89 -4.11 3.35
C GLN A 104 -49.41 -2.80 2.72
N ALA A 105 -48.52 -1.92 2.27
CA ALA A 105 -48.89 -0.64 1.67
C ALA A 105 -49.45 -0.78 0.24
N PHE A 106 -48.95 -1.74 -0.53
CA PHE A 106 -49.36 -2.00 -1.91
C PHE A 106 -49.68 -3.49 -2.14
N PRO A 107 -50.79 -4.00 -1.57
CA PRO A 107 -51.17 -5.40 -1.73
C PRO A 107 -51.33 -5.76 -3.21
N GLY A 108 -50.72 -6.87 -3.64
CA GLY A 108 -50.83 -7.38 -5.02
C GLY A 108 -49.85 -6.79 -6.04
N LEU A 109 -49.11 -5.73 -5.69
CA LEU A 109 -48.07 -5.17 -6.57
C LEU A 109 -46.74 -5.96 -6.51
N LEU A 110 -46.51 -6.66 -5.40
CA LEU A 110 -45.26 -7.37 -5.12
C LEU A 110 -45.45 -8.87 -5.26
N GLU A 111 -44.86 -9.45 -6.30
CA GLU A 111 -44.88 -10.89 -6.54
C GLU A 111 -44.00 -11.66 -5.55
N SER A 112 -42.87 -11.06 -5.11
CA SER A 112 -41.93 -11.71 -4.19
C SER A 112 -41.35 -10.73 -3.16
N PRO A 113 -42.01 -10.55 -2.00
CA PRO A 113 -41.48 -9.73 -0.91
C PRO A 113 -40.16 -10.28 -0.34
N GLY A 114 -39.91 -11.59 -0.46
CA GLY A 114 -38.64 -12.24 -0.07
C GLY A 114 -37.42 -11.74 -0.86
N ALA A 115 -37.62 -11.21 -2.07
CA ALA A 115 -36.52 -10.62 -2.85
C ALA A 115 -35.89 -9.40 -2.15
N PHE A 116 -36.68 -8.64 -1.37
CA PHE A 116 -36.17 -7.49 -0.60
C PHE A 116 -35.22 -7.93 0.51
N VAL A 117 -35.40 -9.13 1.05
CA VAL A 117 -34.51 -9.72 2.06
C VAL A 117 -33.14 -9.97 1.46
N VAL A 118 -33.09 -10.63 0.30
CA VAL A 118 -31.84 -10.95 -0.42
C VAL A 118 -31.11 -9.67 -0.86
N VAL A 119 -31.83 -8.72 -1.43
CA VAL A 119 -31.27 -7.42 -1.82
C VAL A 119 -30.80 -6.62 -0.58
N GLY A 120 -31.53 -6.71 0.54
CA GLY A 120 -31.15 -6.09 1.82
C GLY A 120 -29.89 -6.70 2.42
N MET A 121 -29.72 -8.02 2.35
CA MET A 121 -28.49 -8.73 2.74
C MET A 121 -27.29 -8.19 1.97
N ALA A 122 -27.39 -8.14 0.64
CA ALA A 122 -26.32 -7.67 -0.22
C ALA A 122 -26.05 -6.18 0.01
N GLY A 123 -27.08 -5.35 -0.01
CA GLY A 123 -26.98 -3.91 0.16
C GLY A 123 -26.33 -3.50 1.48
N PHE A 124 -26.77 -4.10 2.59
CA PHE A 124 -26.23 -3.80 3.92
C PHE A 124 -24.76 -4.21 4.02
N PHE A 125 -24.42 -5.45 3.61
CA PHE A 125 -23.04 -5.90 3.69
C PHE A 125 -22.12 -5.07 2.79
N ALA A 126 -22.53 -4.80 1.54
CA ALA A 126 -21.80 -3.94 0.62
C ALA A 126 -21.53 -2.54 1.19
N ALA A 127 -22.52 -1.95 1.89
CA ALA A 127 -22.35 -0.64 2.52
C ALA A 127 -21.34 -0.64 3.67
N VAL A 128 -21.27 -1.72 4.45
CA VAL A 128 -20.38 -1.78 5.63
C VAL A 128 -18.98 -2.31 5.29
N SER A 129 -18.85 -3.14 4.25
CA SER A 129 -17.59 -3.72 3.78
C SER A 129 -16.94 -2.97 2.63
N ASN A 130 -17.65 -2.08 1.95
CA ASN A 130 -17.18 -1.42 0.73
C ASN A 130 -16.77 -2.41 -0.38
N THR A 131 -17.45 -3.57 -0.48
CA THR A 131 -17.17 -4.62 -1.48
C THR A 131 -18.40 -4.98 -2.33
N PRO A 132 -19.02 -4.03 -3.06
CA PRO A 132 -20.31 -4.26 -3.72
C PRO A 132 -20.32 -5.47 -4.66
N ILE A 133 -19.31 -5.62 -5.53
CA ILE A 133 -19.25 -6.71 -6.52
C ILE A 133 -19.19 -8.08 -5.84
N SER A 134 -18.23 -8.27 -4.93
CA SER A 134 -18.05 -9.54 -4.22
C SER A 134 -19.27 -9.89 -3.38
N THR A 135 -19.88 -8.89 -2.73
CA THR A 135 -21.07 -9.08 -1.91
C THR A 135 -22.27 -9.57 -2.73
N ILE A 136 -22.51 -8.97 -3.90
CA ILE A 136 -23.63 -9.36 -4.77
C ILE A 136 -23.49 -10.81 -5.22
N ILE A 137 -22.31 -11.19 -5.73
CA ILE A 137 -22.01 -12.56 -6.19
C ILE A 137 -22.19 -13.55 -5.03
N PHE A 138 -21.62 -13.22 -3.87
CA PHE A 138 -21.70 -14.10 -2.70
C PHE A 138 -23.15 -14.33 -2.27
N VAL A 139 -23.94 -13.26 -2.13
CA VAL A 139 -25.32 -13.37 -1.68
C VAL A 139 -26.16 -14.12 -2.70
N SER A 140 -25.98 -13.87 -4.01
CA SER A 140 -26.72 -14.58 -5.06
C SER A 140 -26.41 -16.07 -5.09
N GLU A 141 -25.16 -16.47 -4.88
CA GLU A 141 -24.77 -17.89 -4.80
C GLU A 141 -25.35 -18.54 -3.54
N MET A 142 -25.23 -17.88 -2.38
CA MET A 142 -25.72 -18.41 -1.11
C MET A 142 -27.24 -18.59 -1.09
N THR A 143 -28.00 -17.71 -1.75
CA THR A 143 -29.47 -17.79 -1.83
C THR A 143 -29.97 -18.44 -3.12
N ASN A 144 -29.08 -18.90 -4.00
CA ASN A 144 -29.40 -19.42 -5.34
C ASN A 144 -30.36 -18.51 -6.13
N SER A 145 -30.15 -17.18 -6.04
CA SER A 145 -31.04 -16.15 -6.55
C SER A 145 -30.38 -15.26 -7.61
N HIS A 146 -29.82 -15.86 -8.66
CA HIS A 146 -29.08 -15.14 -9.71
C HIS A 146 -29.94 -14.11 -10.47
N HIS A 147 -31.25 -14.28 -10.51
CA HIS A 147 -32.16 -13.30 -11.12
C HIS A 147 -32.18 -11.95 -10.35
N LEU A 148 -31.73 -11.92 -9.10
CA LEU A 148 -31.66 -10.70 -8.28
C LEU A 148 -30.31 -9.97 -8.39
N LEU A 149 -29.41 -10.38 -9.28
CA LEU A 149 -28.10 -9.74 -9.48
C LEU A 149 -28.25 -8.26 -9.86
N LEU A 150 -29.12 -7.93 -10.82
CA LEU A 150 -29.31 -6.55 -11.30
C LEU A 150 -29.92 -5.64 -10.23
N PRO A 151 -31.03 -5.99 -9.55
CA PRO A 151 -31.55 -5.21 -8.44
C PRO A 151 -30.53 -5.04 -7.30
N SER A 152 -29.80 -6.11 -6.96
CA SER A 152 -28.77 -6.07 -5.92
C SER A 152 -27.62 -5.14 -6.29
N LEU A 153 -27.22 -5.10 -7.56
CA LEU A 153 -26.19 -4.19 -8.06
C LEU A 153 -26.58 -2.72 -7.86
N LEU A 154 -27.82 -2.36 -8.18
CA LEU A 154 -28.31 -1.00 -7.99
C LEU A 154 -28.27 -0.61 -6.51
N VAL A 155 -28.85 -1.44 -5.64
CA VAL A 155 -28.90 -1.15 -4.20
C VAL A 155 -27.51 -1.12 -3.58
N CYS A 156 -26.64 -2.08 -3.90
CA CYS A 156 -25.27 -2.11 -3.40
C CYS A 156 -24.46 -0.90 -3.88
N SER A 157 -24.65 -0.44 -5.12
CA SER A 157 -23.95 0.73 -5.65
C SER A 157 -24.39 2.01 -4.94
N ILE A 158 -25.69 2.21 -4.75
CA ILE A 158 -26.21 3.37 -4.01
C ILE A 158 -25.73 3.33 -2.55
N ALA A 159 -25.86 2.18 -1.90
CA ALA A 159 -25.42 2.00 -0.51
C ALA A 159 -23.92 2.28 -0.37
N TYR A 160 -23.08 1.71 -1.24
CA TYR A 160 -21.64 1.95 -1.27
C TYR A 160 -21.30 3.43 -1.47
N LEU A 161 -21.91 4.10 -2.46
CA LEU A 161 -21.64 5.52 -2.71
C LEU A 161 -22.02 6.40 -1.51
N ALA A 162 -23.14 6.09 -0.85
CA ALA A 162 -23.58 6.78 0.35
C ALA A 162 -22.67 6.53 1.57
N THR A 163 -22.11 5.32 1.71
CA THR A 163 -21.37 4.93 2.91
C THR A 163 -19.86 4.82 2.76
N ARG A 164 -19.27 5.02 1.57
CA ARG A 164 -17.82 4.83 1.27
C ARG A 164 -16.84 5.51 2.22
N ARG A 165 -17.30 6.52 2.98
CA ARG A 165 -16.48 7.21 3.98
C ARG A 165 -16.29 6.39 5.26
N TRP A 166 -17.18 5.45 5.53
CA TRP A 166 -17.18 4.57 6.69
C TRP A 166 -16.91 3.13 6.24
N SER A 167 -16.18 2.38 7.07
CA SER A 167 -15.92 0.95 6.86
C SER A 167 -15.89 0.25 8.21
N LEU A 168 -16.35 -1.00 8.25
CA LEU A 168 -16.11 -1.89 9.40
C LEU A 168 -14.67 -2.42 9.46
N PHE A 169 -13.90 -2.26 8.37
CA PHE A 169 -12.57 -2.82 8.23
C PHE A 169 -11.54 -1.69 8.16
N PRO A 170 -10.92 -1.28 9.29
CA PRO A 170 -9.90 -0.22 9.30
C PRO A 170 -8.66 -0.55 8.46
N SER A 171 -8.37 -1.83 8.27
CA SER A 171 -7.27 -2.32 7.42
C SER A 171 -7.53 -2.15 5.93
N GLN A 172 -8.78 -1.87 5.53
CA GLN A 172 -9.14 -1.62 4.14
C GLN A 172 -8.86 -0.16 3.81
N VAL A 173 -7.62 0.08 3.36
CA VAL A 173 -7.18 1.39 2.88
C VAL A 173 -7.86 1.76 1.55
N ARG A 174 -7.96 3.06 1.28
CA ARG A 174 -8.67 3.56 0.09
C ARG A 174 -7.91 3.36 -1.20
N ARG A 175 -6.58 3.44 -1.16
CA ARG A 175 -5.73 3.32 -2.34
C ARG A 175 -4.78 2.17 -2.20
N ARG A 176 -4.44 1.62 -3.36
CA ARG A 176 -3.48 0.54 -3.49
C ARG A 176 -2.11 0.90 -2.91
N ILE A 177 -1.67 2.15 -3.09
CA ILE A 177 -0.37 2.65 -2.58
C ILE A 177 -0.31 2.76 -1.05
N ASP A 178 -1.45 2.96 -0.38
CA ASP A 178 -1.52 3.01 1.08
C ASP A 178 -1.46 1.60 1.70
N SER A 179 -1.59 0.55 0.88
CA SER A 179 -1.65 -0.82 1.36
C SER A 179 -0.24 -1.38 1.50
N PRO A 180 0.13 -1.87 2.70
CA PRO A 180 1.42 -2.52 2.89
C PRO A 180 1.58 -3.78 2.01
N ALA A 181 0.46 -4.39 1.58
CA ALA A 181 0.47 -5.56 0.70
C ALA A 181 1.01 -5.26 -0.70
N HIS A 182 0.98 -3.99 -1.15
CA HIS A 182 1.44 -3.59 -2.48
C HIS A 182 2.74 -2.77 -2.44
N ALA A 183 3.41 -2.66 -1.29
CA ALA A 183 4.58 -1.81 -1.12
C ALA A 183 5.73 -2.13 -2.11
N GLY A 184 5.90 -3.40 -2.49
CA GLY A 184 6.93 -3.83 -3.44
C GLY A 184 6.60 -3.53 -4.91
N GLU A 185 5.33 -3.43 -5.28
CA GLU A 185 4.93 -3.18 -6.67
C GLU A 185 5.25 -1.74 -7.09
N PHE A 186 5.02 -0.76 -6.21
CA PHE A 186 5.30 0.64 -6.49
C PHE A 186 6.79 1.01 -6.49
N PHE A 187 7.66 0.16 -5.93
CA PHE A 187 9.10 0.41 -5.91
C PHE A 187 9.70 0.43 -7.33
N PHE A 188 9.31 -0.54 -8.16
CA PHE A 188 9.81 -0.68 -9.53
C PHE A 188 9.26 0.40 -10.46
N ASP A 189 7.97 0.69 -10.38
CA ASP A 189 7.30 1.68 -11.22
C ASP A 189 7.83 3.11 -11.00
N VAL A 190 8.19 3.46 -9.76
CA VAL A 190 8.74 4.79 -9.44
C VAL A 190 10.17 4.92 -9.94
N LEU A 191 11.02 3.89 -9.74
CA LEU A 191 12.41 3.93 -10.17
C LEU A 191 12.57 3.90 -11.71
N GLN A 192 11.69 3.21 -12.42
CA GLN A 192 11.71 3.17 -13.90
C GLN A 192 11.17 4.45 -14.55
N ARG A 193 10.42 5.27 -13.81
CA ARG A 193 9.90 6.56 -14.30
C ARG A 193 10.87 7.72 -14.12
N ILE A 194 11.81 7.60 -13.18
CA ILE A 194 12.80 8.64 -12.90
C ILE A 194 14.05 8.32 -13.71
N THR A 195 14.52 9.28 -14.49
CA THR A 195 15.77 9.16 -15.25
C THR A 195 16.88 10.00 -14.63
N VAL A 196 18.13 9.75 -15.00
CA VAL A 196 19.27 10.58 -14.58
C VAL A 196 19.10 12.04 -15.01
N ALA A 197 18.39 12.30 -16.10
CA ALA A 197 18.02 13.64 -16.56
C ALA A 197 17.27 14.43 -15.47
N ASP A 198 16.43 13.77 -14.68
CA ASP A 198 15.72 14.39 -13.54
C ASP A 198 16.66 14.74 -12.38
N LEU A 199 17.85 14.12 -12.33
CA LEU A 199 18.86 14.32 -11.29
C LEU A 199 20.00 15.24 -11.74
N MET A 200 19.92 15.88 -12.90
CA MET A 200 21.04 16.65 -13.48
C MET A 200 21.56 17.77 -12.57
N GLU A 201 20.71 18.39 -11.76
CA GLU A 201 21.12 19.40 -10.77
C GLU A 201 21.97 18.82 -9.64
N ARG A 202 21.87 17.51 -9.38
CA ARG A 202 22.65 16.77 -8.38
C ARG A 202 23.91 16.14 -8.96
N VAL A 203 24.08 16.16 -10.29
CA VAL A 203 25.29 15.71 -10.96
C VAL A 203 26.39 16.75 -10.74
N ARG A 204 27.46 16.34 -10.05
CA ARG A 204 28.57 17.25 -9.73
C ARG A 204 29.57 17.27 -10.86
N ARG A 205 29.86 18.46 -11.41
CA ARG A 205 30.95 18.63 -12.37
C ARG A 205 32.29 18.43 -11.66
N VAL A 206 33.16 17.61 -12.26
CA VAL A 206 34.48 17.30 -11.72
C VAL A 206 35.55 17.57 -12.78
N ALA A 207 36.74 17.98 -12.34
CA ALA A 207 37.87 18.11 -13.23
C ALA A 207 38.40 16.71 -13.60
N MET A 208 38.67 16.49 -14.89
CA MET A 208 39.32 15.26 -15.34
C MET A 208 40.83 15.38 -15.25
N ILE A 209 41.47 14.33 -14.74
CA ILE A 209 42.93 14.24 -14.60
C ILE A 209 43.56 13.90 -15.95
N PRO A 210 44.55 14.65 -16.47
CA PRO A 210 45.27 14.26 -17.69
C PRO A 210 45.99 12.91 -17.52
N GLU A 211 45.93 12.02 -18.50
CA GLU A 211 46.58 10.70 -18.43
C GLU A 211 48.11 10.77 -18.29
N GLU A 212 48.73 11.80 -18.86
CA GLU A 212 50.17 12.08 -18.79
C GLU A 212 50.59 12.75 -17.47
N MET A 213 49.65 13.08 -16.58
CA MET A 213 49.97 13.67 -15.28
C MET A 213 50.82 12.68 -14.46
N ARG A 214 51.91 13.15 -13.85
CA ARG A 214 52.70 12.33 -12.94
C ARG A 214 51.98 12.16 -11.61
N PHE A 215 52.17 11.01 -10.98
CA PHE A 215 51.52 10.71 -9.70
C PHE A 215 51.89 11.72 -8.58
N VAL A 216 53.11 12.27 -8.60
CA VAL A 216 53.54 13.34 -7.67
C VAL A 216 52.67 14.60 -7.79
N ASP A 217 52.31 14.99 -9.01
CA ASP A 217 51.46 16.15 -9.25
C ASP A 217 50.01 15.84 -8.84
N PHE A 218 49.55 14.61 -9.10
CA PHE A 218 48.26 14.14 -8.62
C PHE A 218 48.18 14.15 -7.08
N LYS A 219 49.22 13.75 -6.35
CA LYS A 219 49.24 13.81 -4.87
C LYS A 219 48.95 15.21 -4.33
N ARG A 220 49.49 16.25 -5.00
CA ARG A 220 49.23 17.64 -4.63
C ARG A 220 47.77 18.04 -4.88
N HIS A 221 47.21 17.61 -6.01
CA HIS A 221 45.80 17.81 -6.33
C HIS A 221 44.87 17.05 -5.36
N PHE A 222 45.21 15.81 -5.07
CA PHE A 222 44.49 14.92 -4.17
C PHE A 222 44.38 15.49 -2.75
N ALA A 223 45.42 16.16 -2.24
CA ALA A 223 45.40 16.81 -0.94
C ALA A 223 44.40 17.99 -0.83
N GLN A 224 43.85 18.47 -1.95
CA GLN A 224 42.97 19.65 -2.02
C GLN A 224 41.53 19.31 -2.35
N THR A 225 41.17 18.03 -2.50
CA THR A 225 39.86 17.58 -2.97
C THR A 225 39.25 16.54 -2.04
N GLU A 226 37.92 16.58 -1.90
CA GLU A 226 37.14 15.55 -1.20
C GLU A 226 36.59 14.49 -2.17
N GLN A 227 37.13 14.41 -3.38
CA GLN A 227 36.69 13.44 -4.38
C GLN A 227 37.25 12.04 -4.08
N HIS A 228 36.40 11.03 -4.28
CA HIS A 228 36.76 9.62 -4.10
C HIS A 228 37.01 8.90 -5.42
N TYR A 229 36.48 9.45 -6.52
CA TYR A 229 36.59 8.93 -7.87
C TYR A 229 37.08 10.02 -8.81
N PHE A 230 38.00 9.66 -9.68
CA PHE A 230 38.76 10.57 -10.52
C PHE A 230 38.72 10.07 -11.96
N PRO A 231 37.96 10.75 -12.83
CA PRO A 231 37.97 10.48 -14.25
C PRO A 231 39.27 10.98 -14.88
N VAL A 232 39.82 10.22 -15.81
CA VAL A 232 41.08 10.51 -16.51
C VAL A 232 40.77 10.80 -17.98
N LYS A 233 41.34 11.88 -18.49
CA LYS A 233 41.19 12.29 -19.89
C LYS A 233 42.41 11.94 -20.75
N ASP A 234 42.14 11.55 -21.98
CA ASP A 234 43.18 11.35 -23.01
C ASP A 234 43.71 12.69 -23.57
N ALA A 235 44.66 12.59 -24.50
CA ALA A 235 45.20 13.74 -25.23
C ALA A 235 44.14 14.55 -26.02
N ARG A 236 42.97 13.97 -26.32
CA ARG A 236 41.85 14.65 -27.01
C ARG A 236 40.86 15.29 -26.02
N GLY A 237 41.09 15.14 -24.72
CA GLY A 237 40.23 15.66 -23.67
C GLY A 237 39.00 14.79 -23.38
N LYS A 238 38.94 13.57 -23.91
CA LYS A 238 37.83 12.63 -23.73
C LYS A 238 38.11 11.66 -22.57
N LEU A 239 37.05 11.18 -21.93
CA LEU A 239 37.10 10.24 -20.82
C LEU A 239 37.69 8.90 -21.30
N ALA A 240 38.84 8.54 -20.75
CA ALA A 240 39.57 7.34 -21.13
C ALA A 240 39.64 6.30 -20.01
N ARG A 241 39.78 6.75 -18.76
CA ARG A 241 39.87 5.86 -17.58
C ARG A 241 39.18 6.48 -16.37
N ILE A 242 38.97 5.66 -15.36
CA ILE A 242 38.56 6.12 -14.02
C ILE A 242 39.32 5.35 -12.96
N PHE A 243 39.67 6.03 -11.88
CA PHE A 243 40.22 5.39 -10.69
C PHE A 243 39.57 5.94 -9.43
N SER A 244 39.62 5.15 -8.37
CA SER A 244 39.17 5.51 -7.03
C SER A 244 40.36 5.79 -6.12
N ILE A 245 40.08 6.38 -4.96
CA ILE A 245 41.04 6.52 -3.87
C ILE A 245 41.66 5.18 -3.44
N ASN A 246 40.94 4.06 -3.63
CA ASN A 246 41.45 2.73 -3.28
C ASN A 246 42.47 2.22 -4.31
N ASP A 247 42.34 2.61 -5.58
CA ASP A 247 43.23 2.16 -6.65
C ASP A 247 44.61 2.82 -6.55
N VAL A 248 44.68 4.04 -6.01
CA VAL A 248 45.95 4.76 -5.78
C VAL A 248 46.61 4.40 -4.45
N ARG A 249 45.92 3.68 -3.57
CA ARG A 249 46.38 3.45 -2.19
C ARG A 249 47.70 2.70 -2.11
N SER A 250 47.93 1.74 -3.02
CA SER A 250 49.21 1.00 -3.10
C SER A 250 50.38 1.88 -3.55
N VAL A 251 50.14 2.83 -4.46
CA VAL A 251 51.16 3.73 -5.00
C VAL A 251 51.44 4.90 -4.04
N LEU A 252 50.43 5.34 -3.27
CA LEU A 252 50.52 6.50 -2.38
C LEU A 252 51.60 6.34 -1.29
N PHE A 253 51.84 5.10 -0.83
CA PHE A 253 52.74 4.80 0.28
C PHE A 253 54.06 4.15 -0.15
N GLU A 254 54.28 3.92 -1.45
CA GLU A 254 55.49 3.24 -1.93
C GLU A 254 56.61 4.26 -2.25
N PRO A 255 57.74 4.25 -1.50
CA PRO A 255 58.80 5.24 -1.66
C PRO A 255 59.48 5.12 -3.03
N GLY A 256 59.66 6.25 -3.73
CA GLY A 256 60.46 6.33 -4.97
C GLY A 256 59.75 5.97 -6.28
N ILE A 257 58.57 5.34 -6.22
CA ILE A 257 57.78 5.00 -7.43
C ILE A 257 56.97 6.20 -7.95
N GLU A 258 56.70 7.18 -7.10
CA GLU A 258 55.85 8.34 -7.37
C GLU A 258 56.30 9.20 -8.57
N ASN A 259 57.60 9.24 -8.87
CA ASN A 259 58.15 9.99 -10.00
C ASN A 259 58.08 9.23 -11.34
N LEU A 260 57.85 7.92 -11.30
CA LEU A 260 57.87 7.03 -12.47
C LEU A 260 56.47 6.71 -12.99
N VAL A 261 55.45 6.79 -12.13
CA VAL A 261 54.07 6.44 -12.46
C VAL A 261 53.32 7.65 -13.03
N VAL A 262 52.67 7.42 -14.17
CA VAL A 262 51.72 8.36 -14.76
C VAL A 262 50.29 7.89 -14.52
N MET A 263 49.33 8.83 -14.55
CA MET A 263 47.92 8.51 -14.29
C MET A 263 47.31 7.55 -15.32
N ARG A 264 47.92 7.39 -16.49
CA ARG A 264 47.56 6.35 -17.48
C ARG A 264 47.74 4.92 -16.95
N ASP A 265 48.70 4.70 -16.05
CA ASP A 265 49.03 3.38 -15.50
C ASP A 265 48.13 2.99 -14.31
N ILE A 266 47.29 3.94 -13.85
CA ILE A 266 46.40 3.78 -12.70
C ILE A 266 44.95 3.74 -13.17
N GLY A 267 44.15 2.87 -12.56
CA GLY A 267 42.72 2.76 -12.83
C GLY A 267 42.37 1.87 -14.01
N THR A 268 41.08 1.82 -14.32
CA THR A 268 40.49 0.93 -15.32
C THR A 268 40.01 1.69 -16.55
N ALA A 269 40.17 1.07 -17.72
CA ALA A 269 39.54 1.50 -18.97
C ALA A 269 38.12 0.92 -19.14
N GLU A 270 37.75 -0.10 -18.36
CA GLU A 270 36.39 -0.64 -18.31
C GLU A 270 35.53 0.22 -17.36
N ILE A 271 35.05 1.36 -17.88
CA ILE A 271 34.30 2.36 -17.11
C ILE A 271 32.82 1.94 -17.03
N ILE A 272 32.32 1.78 -15.81
CA ILE A 272 30.87 1.68 -15.57
C ILE A 272 30.34 3.11 -15.46
N PHE A 273 29.58 3.56 -16.45
CA PHE A 273 29.00 4.90 -16.54
C PHE A 273 27.47 4.84 -16.56
N THR A 274 26.83 6.00 -16.47
CA THR A 274 25.40 6.19 -16.70
C THR A 274 25.17 7.33 -17.67
N THR A 275 24.01 7.37 -18.34
CA THR A 275 23.63 8.48 -19.22
C THR A 275 22.38 9.20 -18.70
N PRO A 276 22.09 10.45 -19.12
CA PRO A 276 20.89 11.19 -18.73
C PRO A 276 19.58 10.43 -19.00
N SER A 277 19.52 9.66 -20.09
CA SER A 277 18.31 8.92 -20.46
C SER A 277 18.08 7.64 -19.65
N GLU A 278 19.06 7.19 -18.87
CA GLU A 278 18.99 5.95 -18.11
C GLU A 278 18.09 6.06 -16.87
N ASP A 279 17.33 5.01 -16.58
CA ASP A 279 16.41 4.96 -15.43
C ASP A 279 17.12 4.65 -14.11
N LEU A 280 16.56 5.13 -13.00
CA LEU A 280 17.19 5.04 -11.69
C LEU A 280 17.37 3.61 -11.18
N ASN A 281 16.54 2.66 -11.63
CA ASN A 281 16.71 1.24 -11.28
C ASN A 281 17.95 0.65 -11.95
N SER A 282 18.21 0.98 -13.22
CA SER A 282 19.43 0.61 -13.93
C SER A 282 20.68 1.21 -13.27
N VAL A 283 20.62 2.49 -12.86
CA VAL A 283 21.70 3.16 -12.11
C VAL A 283 21.98 2.48 -10.77
N LEU A 284 20.94 2.15 -10.00
CA LEU A 284 21.09 1.47 -8.71
C LEU A 284 21.75 0.10 -8.85
N LYS A 285 21.41 -0.66 -9.90
CA LYS A 285 22.10 -1.93 -10.20
C LYS A 285 23.59 -1.71 -10.45
N LYS A 286 23.96 -0.69 -11.22
CA LYS A 286 25.37 -0.37 -11.49
C LYS A 286 26.17 -0.06 -10.23
N PHE A 287 25.58 0.63 -9.24
CA PHE A 287 26.24 0.85 -7.96
C PHE A 287 26.53 -0.45 -7.18
N THR A 288 25.68 -1.48 -7.30
CA THR A 288 25.93 -2.78 -6.66
C THR A 288 27.05 -3.56 -7.33
N VAL A 289 27.29 -3.32 -8.62
CA VAL A 289 28.41 -3.93 -9.35
C VAL A 289 29.71 -3.34 -8.82
N LYS A 290 30.62 -4.20 -8.34
CA LYS A 290 31.93 -3.81 -7.76
C LYS A 290 31.82 -2.82 -6.58
N ASN A 291 30.64 -2.70 -5.95
CA ASN A 291 30.34 -1.79 -4.83
C ASN A 291 30.82 -0.34 -5.06
N ILE A 292 30.47 0.24 -6.21
CA ILE A 292 30.87 1.59 -6.62
C ILE A 292 29.98 2.62 -5.91
N ASP A 293 30.57 3.70 -5.39
CA ASP A 293 29.82 4.76 -4.70
C ASP A 293 29.48 5.97 -5.58
N SER A 294 30.18 6.15 -6.71
CA SER A 294 29.93 7.23 -7.67
C SER A 294 30.13 6.77 -9.10
N LEU A 295 29.20 7.15 -9.99
CA LEU A 295 29.25 6.83 -11.41
C LEU A 295 29.53 8.10 -12.23
N PRO A 296 30.37 8.03 -13.28
CA PRO A 296 30.43 9.06 -14.30
C PRO A 296 29.13 9.11 -15.08
N VAL A 297 28.58 10.31 -15.22
CA VAL A 297 27.48 10.64 -16.11
C VAL A 297 28.09 11.15 -17.41
N VAL A 298 27.82 10.45 -18.51
CA VAL A 298 28.36 10.75 -19.84
C VAL A 298 27.22 11.09 -20.80
N ALA A 299 27.53 11.74 -21.92
CA ALA A 299 26.52 12.07 -22.93
C ALA A 299 25.90 10.80 -23.53
N ASP A 300 24.60 10.85 -23.87
CA ASP A 300 23.87 9.72 -24.46
C ASP A 300 24.45 9.28 -25.82
N GLU A 301 24.93 10.22 -26.63
CA GLU A 301 25.47 9.94 -27.98
C GLU A 301 26.98 9.63 -27.98
N ASP A 302 27.72 10.17 -27.02
CA ASP A 302 29.17 9.99 -26.88
C ASP A 302 29.54 9.69 -25.43
N HIS A 303 29.72 8.40 -25.13
CA HIS A 303 30.07 7.93 -23.79
C HIS A 303 31.48 8.35 -23.33
N THR A 304 32.29 8.95 -24.21
CA THR A 304 33.59 9.52 -23.84
C THR A 304 33.50 10.98 -23.39
N GLU A 305 32.32 11.60 -23.52
CA GLU A 305 32.08 12.95 -23.03
C GLU A 305 31.51 12.93 -21.61
N LEU A 306 32.34 13.30 -20.64
CA LEU A 306 31.94 13.37 -19.23
C LEU A 306 31.13 14.65 -18.96
N ILE A 307 29.90 14.48 -18.48
CA ILE A 307 29.05 15.58 -18.00
C ILE A 307 29.33 15.86 -16.51
N GLY A 308 29.53 14.82 -15.72
CA GLY A 308 29.87 14.94 -14.29
C GLY A 308 29.81 13.61 -13.56
N MET A 309 29.72 13.66 -12.23
CA MET A 309 29.66 12.48 -11.36
C MET A 309 28.36 12.45 -10.57
N LEU A 310 27.71 11.30 -10.54
CA LEU A 310 26.51 11.04 -9.76
C LEU A 310 26.83 10.08 -8.63
N SER A 311 26.57 10.50 -7.39
CA SER A 311 26.82 9.66 -6.21
C SER A 311 25.59 8.83 -5.84
N ARG A 312 25.83 7.64 -5.27
CA ARG A 312 24.78 6.76 -4.74
C ARG A 312 23.91 7.48 -3.70
N ARG A 313 24.52 8.35 -2.89
CA ARG A 313 23.84 9.15 -1.87
C ARG A 313 22.78 10.08 -2.49
N GLU A 314 23.13 10.79 -3.56
CA GLU A 314 22.21 11.72 -4.23
C GLU A 314 21.03 10.98 -4.88
N VAL A 315 21.30 9.81 -5.48
CA VAL A 315 20.27 8.94 -6.05
C VAL A 315 19.25 8.50 -4.99
N ILE A 316 19.74 8.02 -3.83
CA ILE A 316 18.87 7.59 -2.73
C ILE A 316 18.11 8.78 -2.13
N ALA A 317 18.75 9.93 -1.97
CA ALA A 317 18.11 11.14 -1.45
C ALA A 317 16.95 11.59 -2.36
N TYR A 318 17.20 11.68 -3.67
CA TYR A 318 16.19 12.07 -4.65
C TYR A 318 15.01 11.09 -4.68
N TYR A 319 15.28 9.79 -4.65
CA TYR A 319 14.24 8.76 -4.57
C TYR A 319 13.34 8.96 -3.34
N ASN A 320 13.94 9.14 -2.16
CA ASN A 320 13.20 9.32 -0.92
C ASN A 320 12.33 10.58 -0.94
N GLU A 321 12.86 11.70 -1.46
CA GLU A 321 12.09 12.93 -1.65
C GLU A 321 10.88 12.71 -2.55
N ARG A 322 11.05 11.99 -3.67
CA ARG A 322 9.97 11.71 -4.63
C ARG A 322 8.89 10.82 -4.04
N VAL A 323 9.26 9.80 -3.28
CA VAL A 323 8.32 8.92 -2.57
C VAL A 323 7.52 9.70 -1.52
N GLN A 324 8.17 10.61 -0.77
CA GLN A 324 7.49 11.45 0.21
C GLN A 324 6.52 12.44 -0.47
N ALA A 325 6.92 13.05 -1.58
CA ALA A 325 6.04 13.92 -2.37
C ALA A 325 4.80 13.16 -2.86
N MET A 326 4.96 11.95 -3.41
CA MET A 326 3.84 11.12 -3.85
C MET A 326 2.88 10.78 -2.71
N LYS A 327 3.39 10.54 -1.51
CA LYS A 327 2.56 10.31 -0.31
C LYS A 327 1.83 11.56 0.16
N ALA A 328 2.40 12.76 -0.06
CA ALA A 328 1.79 14.02 0.37
C ALA A 328 0.70 14.52 -0.60
N THR A 329 0.86 14.31 -1.91
CA THR A 329 -0.14 14.67 -2.92
C THR A 329 -1.31 13.68 -2.98
N ALA A 330 -1.12 12.51 -2.36
CA ALA A 330 -2.13 11.48 -2.24
C ALA A 330 -2.98 11.73 -0.99
#